data_AF-A0A920TB93-F1
#
_entry.id   AF-A0A920TB93-F1
#
_cell.length_a   1.000
_cell.length_b   1.000
_cell.length_c   1.000
_cell.angle_alpha   90.00
_cell.angle_beta   90.00
_cell.angle_gamma   90.00
#
_symmetry.space_group_name_H-M   'P 1'
#
loop_
_entity.id
_entity.type
_entity.pdbx_description
1 polymer ?
#
loop_
_entity_poly.entity_id
_entity_poly.type
_entity_poly.pdbx_seq_one_letter_code
_entity_poly.pdbx_strand_id
1 'polypeptide(L)'
;MPGASDESRQLSLAYAKGIGGTRGGVIETTFAEETETDLFGEQAVLCGGVSALVKAAYDTLVDAGYQPEMAYFECMHELKLIVDPFYQGGLNYMRYSVSNTAEFGDYTRGPRIVTDETRAEMKRILKEIQEANSPWSGCSRTRPTSRLSRPSDATIATTRSSRWGWNCGG
;
A
#
# COMPACT_ATOMS: atom_id res chain seq x y z
N MET A 1 -17.10 7.11 -18.04
CA MET A 1 -18.38 6.53 -17.66
C MET A 1 -19.15 6.15 -18.92
N PRO A 2 -18.99 4.90 -19.39
CA PRO A 2 -19.83 4.36 -20.46
C PRO A 2 -21.31 4.56 -20.12
N GLY A 3 -22.06 5.26 -20.98
CA GLY A 3 -23.49 5.53 -20.80
C GLY A 3 -23.85 6.82 -20.04
N ALA A 4 -22.87 7.64 -19.60
CA ALA A 4 -23.16 8.97 -19.08
C ALA A 4 -23.42 9.98 -20.21
N SER A 5 -24.25 11.00 -19.94
CA SER A 5 -24.45 12.11 -20.90
C SER A 5 -23.17 12.91 -21.10
N ASP A 6 -23.04 13.58 -22.24
CA ASP A 6 -21.87 14.41 -22.53
C ASP A 6 -21.72 15.55 -21.51
N GLU A 7 -22.82 16.13 -21.03
CA GLU A 7 -22.77 17.16 -19.97
C GLU A 7 -22.21 16.59 -18.67
N SER A 8 -22.64 15.38 -18.28
CA SER A 8 -22.16 14.71 -17.06
C SER A 8 -20.66 14.44 -17.16
N ARG A 9 -20.19 13.98 -18.32
CA ARG A 9 -18.77 13.73 -18.58
C ARG A 9 -17.95 15.01 -18.50
N GLN A 10 -18.43 16.10 -19.13
CA GLN A 10 -17.75 17.39 -19.07
C GLN A 10 -17.69 17.96 -17.65
N LEU A 11 -18.77 17.80 -16.87
CA LEU A 11 -18.81 18.23 -15.48
C LEU A 11 -17.80 17.45 -14.62
N SER A 12 -17.72 16.13 -14.76
CA SER A 12 -16.72 15.32 -14.04
C SER A 12 -15.29 15.72 -14.38
N LEU A 13 -15.00 16.03 -15.65
CA LEU A 13 -13.69 16.52 -16.07
C LEU A 13 -13.38 17.93 -15.53
N ALA A 14 -14.37 18.83 -15.55
CA ALA A 14 -14.23 20.17 -14.97
C ALA A 14 -13.98 20.09 -13.46
N TYR A 15 -14.66 19.19 -12.76
CA TYR A 15 -14.44 18.91 -11.34
C TYR A 15 -13.03 18.37 -11.10
N ALA A 16 -12.61 17.33 -11.84
CA ALA A 16 -11.28 16.75 -11.75
C ALA A 16 -10.17 17.78 -12.01
N LYS A 17 -10.39 18.71 -12.96
CA LYS A 17 -9.49 19.83 -13.22
C LYS A 17 -9.47 20.84 -12.06
N GLY A 18 -10.65 21.15 -11.51
CA GLY A 18 -10.80 22.08 -10.39
C GLY A 18 -10.05 21.64 -9.12
N ILE A 19 -10.02 20.32 -8.85
CA ILE A 19 -9.24 19.74 -7.75
C ILE A 19 -7.78 19.42 -8.12
N GLY A 20 -7.37 19.68 -9.37
CA GLY A 20 -6.00 19.47 -9.86
C GLY A 20 -5.66 18.05 -10.31
N GLY A 21 -6.60 17.11 -10.30
CA GLY A 21 -6.38 15.70 -10.69
C GLY A 21 -5.88 15.54 -12.12
N THR A 22 -6.27 16.44 -13.03
CA THR A 22 -5.78 16.44 -14.42
C THR A 22 -4.28 16.67 -14.57
N ARG A 23 -3.57 17.12 -13.52
CA ARG A 23 -2.09 17.28 -13.54
C ARG A 23 -1.36 15.94 -13.40
N GLY A 24 -1.94 14.99 -12.64
CA GLY A 24 -1.42 13.64 -12.49
C GLY A 24 -1.94 12.67 -13.57
N GLY A 25 -2.98 13.07 -14.30
CA GLY A 25 -3.67 12.27 -15.30
C GLY A 25 -5.08 11.91 -14.84
N VAL A 26 -6.01 11.89 -15.78
CA VAL A 26 -7.38 11.40 -15.56
C VAL A 26 -7.63 10.28 -16.55
N ILE A 27 -8.08 9.14 -16.03
CA ILE A 27 -8.40 7.95 -16.82
C ILE A 27 -9.89 7.72 -16.67
N GLU A 28 -10.56 7.47 -17.79
CA GLU A 28 -11.98 7.14 -17.80
C GLU A 28 -12.19 5.70 -17.34
N THR A 29 -13.14 5.50 -16.41
CA THR A 29 -13.48 4.19 -15.83
C THR A 29 -15.00 4.07 -15.60
N THR A 30 -15.44 2.92 -15.10
CA THR A 30 -16.80 2.64 -14.59
C THR A 30 -16.81 2.67 -13.07
N PHE A 31 -17.98 2.86 -12.45
CA PHE A 31 -18.10 2.75 -11.00
C PHE A 31 -17.69 1.37 -10.48
N ALA A 32 -18.06 0.30 -11.18
CA ALA A 32 -17.70 -1.06 -10.79
C ALA A 32 -16.18 -1.26 -10.83
N GLU A 33 -15.52 -0.87 -11.92
CA GLU A 33 -14.08 -1.00 -12.07
C GLU A 33 -13.32 -0.18 -11.02
N GLU A 34 -13.69 1.09 -10.79
CA GLU A 34 -13.05 1.92 -9.76
C GLU A 34 -13.20 1.31 -8.37
N THR A 35 -14.42 0.91 -7.99
CA THR A 35 -14.68 0.38 -6.66
C THR A 35 -13.99 -0.97 -6.43
N GLU A 36 -14.03 -1.88 -7.41
CA GLU A 36 -13.38 -3.18 -7.30
C GLU A 36 -11.86 -3.06 -7.22
N THR A 37 -11.27 -2.21 -8.08
CA THR A 37 -9.81 -2.05 -8.16
C THR A 37 -9.24 -1.25 -7.00
N ASP A 38 -9.94 -0.23 -6.51
CA ASP A 38 -9.54 0.55 -5.33
C ASP A 38 -9.51 -0.32 -4.08
N LEU A 39 -10.62 -1.03 -3.80
CA LEU A 39 -10.73 -1.94 -2.66
C LEU A 39 -9.69 -3.06 -2.72
N PHE A 40 -9.45 -3.63 -3.90
CA PHE A 40 -8.42 -4.66 -4.07
C PHE A 40 -7.02 -4.08 -3.82
N GLY A 41 -6.74 -2.91 -4.39
CA GLY A 41 -5.44 -2.25 -4.27
C GLY A 41 -5.07 -1.96 -2.83
N GLU A 42 -5.98 -1.38 -2.05
CA GLU A 42 -5.73 -1.06 -0.64
C GLU A 42 -5.57 -2.32 0.24
N GLN A 43 -6.38 -3.36 0.01
CA GLN A 43 -6.34 -4.57 0.83
C GLN A 43 -5.12 -5.45 0.50
N ALA A 44 -4.88 -5.71 -0.78
CA ALA A 44 -3.84 -6.66 -1.20
C ALA A 44 -2.43 -6.04 -1.22
N VAL A 45 -2.31 -4.72 -1.44
CA VAL A 45 -1.00 -4.08 -1.68
C VAL A 45 -0.77 -2.85 -0.80
N LEU A 46 -1.55 -1.77 -0.99
CA LEU A 46 -1.18 -0.43 -0.54
C LEU A 46 -1.29 -0.24 0.98
N CYS A 47 -2.22 -0.94 1.63
CA CYS A 47 -2.40 -0.90 3.08
C CYS A 47 -2.08 -2.26 3.69
N GLY A 48 -2.90 -3.28 3.40
CA GLY A 48 -2.78 -4.60 4.04
C GLY A 48 -1.46 -5.31 3.71
N GLY A 49 -1.18 -5.47 2.41
CA GLY A 49 0.02 -6.19 1.94
C GLY A 49 1.34 -5.58 2.42
N VAL A 50 1.56 -4.29 2.15
CA VAL A 50 2.84 -3.63 2.51
C VAL A 50 3.06 -3.57 4.02
N SER A 51 2.02 -3.25 4.80
CA SER A 51 2.17 -3.14 6.26
C SER A 51 2.46 -4.51 6.90
N ALA A 52 1.78 -5.56 6.47
CA ALA A 52 2.03 -6.92 6.93
C ALA A 52 3.43 -7.41 6.55
N LEU A 53 3.89 -7.12 5.33
CA LEU A 53 5.22 -7.50 4.86
C LEU A 53 6.33 -6.81 5.68
N VAL A 54 6.22 -5.49 5.86
CA VAL A 54 7.19 -4.72 6.65
C VAL A 54 7.22 -5.21 8.09
N LYS A 55 6.06 -5.49 8.69
CA LYS A 55 5.95 -6.01 10.06
C LYS A 55 6.60 -7.39 10.21
N ALA A 56 6.30 -8.31 9.30
CA ALA A 56 6.89 -9.65 9.32
C ALA A 56 8.42 -9.61 9.16
N ALA A 57 8.93 -8.76 8.26
CA ALA A 57 10.37 -8.59 8.07
C ALA A 57 11.05 -7.98 9.31
N TYR A 58 10.45 -6.95 9.89
CA TYR A 58 10.92 -6.32 11.13
C TYR A 58 10.98 -7.32 12.28
N ASP A 59 9.89 -8.06 12.53
CA ASP A 59 9.82 -9.03 13.62
C ASP A 59 10.82 -10.16 13.42
N THR A 60 11.02 -10.62 12.18
CA THR A 60 12.03 -11.64 11.85
C THR A 60 13.44 -11.20 12.27
N LEU A 61 13.80 -9.92 12.05
CA LEU A 61 15.10 -9.41 12.46
C LEU A 61 15.20 -9.21 13.98
N VAL A 62 14.17 -8.66 14.61
CA VAL A 62 14.18 -8.45 16.07
C VAL A 62 14.22 -9.77 16.82
N ASP A 63 13.43 -10.77 16.40
CA ASP A 63 13.41 -12.10 17.01
C ASP A 63 14.74 -12.85 16.83
N ALA A 64 15.49 -12.53 15.77
CA ALA A 64 16.86 -13.03 15.57
C ALA A 64 17.91 -12.28 16.41
N GLY A 65 17.52 -11.28 17.20
CA GLY A 65 18.38 -10.53 18.10
C GLY A 65 19.03 -9.27 17.50
N TYR A 66 18.61 -8.83 16.32
CA TYR A 66 19.06 -7.57 15.75
C TYR A 66 18.42 -6.37 16.46
N GLN A 67 19.09 -5.21 16.40
CA GLN A 67 18.58 -3.99 17.03
C GLN A 67 17.28 -3.53 16.37
N PRO A 68 16.23 -3.20 17.15
CA PRO A 68 14.98 -2.62 16.66
C PRO A 68 15.17 -1.43 15.71
N GLU A 69 16.14 -0.55 15.99
CA GLU A 69 16.44 0.63 15.18
C GLU A 69 16.96 0.25 13.79
N MET A 70 17.83 -0.77 13.73
CA MET A 70 18.36 -1.29 12.47
C MET A 70 17.30 -2.02 11.67
N ALA A 71 16.50 -2.87 12.33
CA ALA A 71 15.38 -3.56 11.69
C ALA A 71 14.36 -2.57 11.10
N TYR A 72 14.07 -1.46 11.81
CA TYR A 72 13.21 -0.40 11.29
C TYR A 72 13.82 0.28 10.06
N PHE A 73 15.11 0.61 10.11
CA PHE A 73 15.78 1.29 9.01
C PHE A 73 15.75 0.42 7.74
N GLU A 74 16.17 -0.84 7.86
CA GLU A 74 16.25 -1.80 6.75
C GLU A 74 14.86 -2.17 6.20
N CYS A 75 13.87 -2.42 7.05
CA CYS A 75 12.58 -2.96 6.59
C CYS A 75 11.52 -1.91 6.28
N MET A 76 11.59 -0.71 6.87
CA MET A 76 10.61 0.36 6.66
C MET A 76 11.25 1.57 5.98
N HIS A 77 12.32 2.13 6.55
CA HIS A 77 12.86 3.40 6.08
C HIS A 77 13.38 3.29 4.64
N GLU A 78 14.13 2.23 4.34
CA GLU A 78 14.66 1.98 3.01
C GLU A 78 13.60 1.63 1.96
N LEU A 79 12.41 1.18 2.37
CA LEU A 79 11.32 0.92 1.43
C LEU A 79 10.97 2.18 0.61
N LYS A 80 11.04 3.37 1.23
CA LYS A 80 10.85 4.63 0.50
C LYS A 80 11.88 4.80 -0.62
N LEU A 81 13.15 4.45 -0.38
CA LEU A 81 14.22 4.59 -1.36
C LEU A 81 14.08 3.60 -2.54
N ILE A 82 13.32 2.52 -2.37
CA ILE A 82 12.96 1.59 -3.45
C ILE A 82 11.70 2.02 -4.19
N VAL A 83 10.68 2.51 -3.47
CA VAL A 83 9.42 2.95 -4.08
C VAL A 83 9.61 4.20 -4.94
N ASP A 84 10.51 5.11 -4.57
CA ASP A 84 10.77 6.34 -5.34
C ASP A 84 11.30 6.06 -6.77
N PRO A 85 12.38 5.27 -6.99
CA PRO A 85 12.80 4.90 -8.34
C PRO A 85 11.79 3.98 -9.03
N PHE A 86 11.08 3.12 -8.30
CA PHE A 86 10.00 2.32 -8.89
C PHE A 86 8.90 3.22 -9.48
N TYR A 87 8.51 4.28 -8.77
CA TYR A 87 7.56 5.27 -9.26
C TYR A 87 8.09 6.07 -10.46
N GLN A 88 9.38 6.41 -10.46
CA GLN A 88 9.99 7.21 -11.53
C GLN A 88 10.13 6.49 -12.87
N GLY A 89 10.44 5.18 -12.86
CA GLY A 89 10.80 4.46 -14.08
C GLY A 89 10.43 2.98 -14.10
N GLY A 90 9.57 2.53 -13.20
CA GLY A 90 9.14 1.14 -13.12
C GLY A 90 10.21 0.19 -12.55
N LEU A 91 9.93 -1.10 -12.60
CA LEU A 91 10.79 -2.15 -12.04
C LEU A 91 12.20 -2.15 -12.64
N ASN A 92 12.32 -1.86 -13.94
CA ASN A 92 13.62 -1.83 -14.60
C ASN A 92 14.51 -0.70 -14.08
N TYR A 93 13.94 0.49 -13.85
CA TYR A 93 14.71 1.61 -13.32
C TYR A 93 15.10 1.40 -11.86
N MET A 94 14.20 0.82 -11.05
CA MET A 94 14.51 0.41 -9.69
C MET A 94 15.68 -0.59 -9.67
N ARG A 95 15.62 -1.64 -10.49
CA ARG A 95 16.68 -2.67 -10.56
C ARG A 95 18.01 -2.14 -11.07
N TYR A 96 17.98 -1.23 -12.03
CA TYR A 96 19.17 -0.51 -12.49
C TYR A 96 19.78 0.39 -11.39
N SER A 97 18.95 0.89 -10.47
CA SER A 97 19.37 1.82 -9.42
C SER A 97 19.93 1.14 -8.16
N VAL A 98 19.78 -0.18 -8.03
CA VAL A 98 20.29 -0.95 -6.88
C VAL A 98 21.58 -1.68 -7.23
N SER A 99 22.29 -2.18 -6.21
CA SER A 99 23.50 -2.99 -6.43
C SER A 99 23.16 -4.34 -7.08
N ASN A 100 24.10 -4.93 -7.82
CA ASN A 100 23.96 -6.26 -8.41
C ASN A 100 23.59 -7.35 -7.38
N THR A 101 24.07 -7.22 -6.13
CA THR A 101 23.74 -8.14 -5.03
C THR A 101 22.27 -8.00 -4.63
N ALA A 102 21.76 -6.77 -4.55
CA ALA A 102 20.36 -6.51 -4.24
C ALA A 102 19.45 -6.96 -5.39
N GLU A 103 19.82 -6.71 -6.65
CA GLU A 103 19.08 -7.18 -7.82
C GLU A 103 19.04 -8.72 -7.89
N PHE A 104 20.18 -9.39 -7.65
CA PHE A 104 20.22 -10.85 -7.54
C PHE A 104 19.30 -11.34 -6.41
N GLY A 105 19.31 -10.63 -5.28
CA GLY A 105 18.40 -10.85 -4.16
C GLY A 105 16.93 -10.80 -4.57
N ASP A 106 16.51 -9.72 -5.23
CA ASP A 106 15.14 -9.51 -5.74
C ASP A 106 14.68 -10.71 -6.59
N TYR A 107 15.43 -11.05 -7.64
CA TYR A 107 15.02 -12.12 -8.56
C TYR A 107 14.85 -13.50 -7.92
N THR A 108 15.65 -13.80 -6.91
CA THR A 108 15.75 -15.15 -6.35
C THR A 108 15.03 -15.32 -5.00
N ARG A 109 14.83 -14.22 -4.26
CA ARG A 109 14.15 -14.23 -2.95
C ARG A 109 12.72 -13.69 -3.06
N GLY A 110 12.44 -12.77 -3.97
CA GLY A 110 11.09 -12.23 -4.21
C GLY A 110 10.03 -13.32 -4.40
N PRO A 111 10.21 -14.28 -5.32
CA PRO A 111 9.25 -15.39 -5.53
C PRO A 111 9.10 -16.35 -4.35
N ARG A 112 10.03 -16.33 -3.38
CA ARG A 112 9.94 -17.13 -2.15
C ARG A 112 9.06 -16.46 -1.09
N ILE A 113 8.89 -15.14 -1.17
CA ILE A 113 8.01 -14.36 -0.30
C ILE A 113 6.63 -14.22 -0.94
N VAL A 114 6.58 -13.86 -2.23
CA VAL A 114 5.34 -13.78 -3.01
C VAL A 114 5.20 -15.07 -3.82
N THR A 115 4.55 -16.06 -3.21
CA THR A 115 4.41 -17.40 -3.78
C THR A 115 3.13 -17.52 -4.62
N ASP A 116 2.94 -18.69 -5.25
CA ASP A 116 1.68 -19.02 -5.92
C ASP A 116 0.49 -19.03 -4.94
N GLU A 117 0.73 -19.35 -3.66
CA GLU A 117 -0.28 -19.28 -2.60
C GLU A 117 -0.66 -17.83 -2.31
N THR A 118 0.32 -16.91 -2.23
CA THR A 118 0.05 -15.48 -2.09
C THR A 118 -0.79 -14.97 -3.26
N ARG A 119 -0.46 -15.38 -4.49
CA ARG A 119 -1.25 -15.02 -5.69
C ARG A 119 -2.65 -15.64 -5.65
N ALA A 120 -2.79 -16.87 -5.16
CA ALA A 120 -4.09 -17.51 -4.99
C ALA A 120 -4.95 -16.76 -3.96
N GLU A 121 -4.36 -16.26 -2.88
CA GLU A 121 -5.05 -15.45 -1.88
C GLU A 121 -5.51 -14.10 -2.47
N MET A 122 -4.65 -13.41 -3.22
CA MET A 122 -5.04 -12.19 -3.93
C MET A 122 -6.25 -12.42 -4.85
N LYS A 123 -6.32 -13.58 -5.53
CA LYS A 123 -7.49 -13.93 -6.36
C LYS A 123 -8.76 -14.17 -5.53
N ARG A 124 -8.64 -14.73 -4.31
CA ARG A 124 -9.79 -14.91 -3.40
C ARG A 124 -10.29 -13.56 -2.91
N ILE A 125 -9.40 -12.67 -2.48
CA ILE A 125 -9.74 -11.30 -2.06
C ILE A 125 -10.49 -10.57 -3.18
N LEU A 126 -9.98 -10.62 -4.42
CA LEU A 126 -10.66 -10.02 -5.56
C LEU A 126 -12.06 -10.60 -5.77
N LYS A 127 -12.20 -11.92 -5.67
CA LYS A 127 -13.50 -12.59 -5.80
C LYS A 127 -14.48 -12.17 -4.69
N GLU A 128 -14.02 -12.05 -3.45
CA GLU A 128 -14.84 -11.59 -2.32
C GLU A 128 -15.35 -10.16 -2.50
N ILE A 129 -14.51 -9.29 -3.09
CA ILE A 129 -14.88 -7.92 -3.46
C ILE A 129 -15.96 -7.93 -4.55
N GLN A 130 -15.75 -8.70 -5.62
CA GLN A 130 -16.68 -8.78 -6.75
C GLN A 130 -18.03 -9.39 -6.40
N GLU A 131 -18.05 -10.37 -5.50
CA GLU A 131 -19.29 -11.04 -5.08
C GLU A 131 -20.06 -10.27 -3.99
N ALA A 132 -19.57 -9.09 -3.57
CA ALA A 132 -20.11 -8.30 -2.45
C ALA A 132 -20.29 -9.09 -1.13
N ASN A 133 -19.67 -10.27 -1.04
CA ASN A 133 -19.68 -11.15 0.13
C ASN A 133 -18.63 -10.74 1.18
N SER A 134 -17.90 -9.67 0.93
CA SER A 134 -17.00 -9.09 1.92
C SER A 134 -17.80 -8.50 3.10
N PRO A 135 -17.39 -8.72 4.37
CA PRO A 135 -18.01 -8.14 5.57
C PRO A 135 -18.07 -6.60 5.58
N TRP A 136 -17.43 -5.94 4.60
CA TRP A 136 -17.33 -4.50 4.44
C TRP A 136 -18.49 -3.83 3.69
N SER A 137 -19.45 -4.58 3.14
CA SER A 137 -20.65 -4.01 2.48
C SER A 137 -21.51 -3.12 3.41
N GLY A 138 -21.23 -3.12 4.72
CA GLY A 138 -21.80 -2.18 5.72
C GLY A 138 -20.81 -1.16 6.32
N CYS A 139 -19.55 -1.11 5.87
CA CYS A 139 -18.54 -0.24 6.47
C CYS A 139 -18.63 1.19 5.90
N SER A 140 -19.54 1.97 6.48
CA SER A 140 -19.56 3.43 6.34
C SER A 140 -18.20 4.04 6.74
N ARG A 141 -17.74 5.12 6.07
CA ARG A 141 -16.57 5.92 6.50
C ARG A 141 -16.65 6.43 7.95
N THR A 142 -17.82 6.34 8.59
CA THR A 142 -17.98 6.48 10.03
C THR A 142 -17.46 5.24 10.75
N ARG A 143 -16.41 5.43 11.56
CA ARG A 143 -15.76 4.39 12.38
C ARG A 143 -16.82 3.49 13.03
N PRO A 144 -16.81 2.17 12.78
CA PRO A 144 -17.60 1.24 13.57
C PRO A 144 -17.05 1.26 15.01
N THR A 145 -17.92 1.46 15.99
CA THR A 145 -17.58 1.34 17.42
C THR A 145 -17.33 -0.12 17.85
N SER A 146 -17.37 -1.09 16.92
CA SER A 146 -17.18 -2.51 17.20
C SER A 146 -15.96 -3.12 16.48
N ARG A 147 -14.91 -3.38 17.26
CA ARG A 147 -14.02 -4.59 17.20
C ARG A 147 -13.18 -4.88 15.94
N LEU A 148 -12.47 -3.89 15.41
CA LEU A 148 -11.06 -4.13 15.06
C LEU A 148 -10.22 -3.37 16.08
N SER A 149 -9.78 -4.07 17.14
CA SER A 149 -8.77 -3.50 18.03
C SER A 149 -7.52 -3.29 17.20
N ARG A 150 -7.09 -2.03 17.03
CA ARG A 150 -5.72 -1.76 16.58
C ARG A 150 -4.82 -2.56 17.52
N PRO A 151 -4.07 -3.55 17.04
CA PRO A 151 -3.04 -4.15 17.87
C PRO A 151 -2.13 -3.03 18.36
N SER A 152 -1.53 -3.18 19.52
CA SER A 152 -0.49 -2.26 19.98
C SER A 152 0.76 -2.44 19.12
N ASP A 153 0.71 -2.08 17.84
CA ASP A 153 1.84 -2.06 16.89
C ASP A 153 2.78 -0.88 17.18
N ALA A 154 2.93 -0.54 18.47
CA ALA A 154 3.84 0.50 18.93
C ALA A 154 5.31 0.16 18.60
N THR A 155 5.63 -1.11 18.28
CA THR A 155 7.00 -1.59 18.10
C THR A 155 7.71 -0.99 16.87
N ILE A 156 7.01 -0.76 15.75
CA ILE A 156 7.61 -0.09 14.59
C ILE A 156 7.63 1.44 14.77
N ALA A 157 6.77 2.00 15.63
CA ALA A 157 6.61 3.44 15.78
C ALA A 157 7.58 4.10 16.79
N THR A 158 8.24 3.33 17.68
CA THR A 158 8.95 3.89 18.84
C THR A 158 10.47 4.09 18.69
N THR A 159 11.07 3.77 17.54
CA THR A 159 12.51 4.07 17.30
C THR A 159 12.76 5.50 16.83
N ARG A 160 11.76 6.40 16.94
CA ARG A 160 12.05 7.84 17.04
C ARG A 160 12.78 8.07 18.36
N SER A 161 14.12 8.04 18.28
CA SER A 161 15.01 8.48 19.34
C SER A 161 14.45 9.72 20.02
N SER A 162 14.45 9.69 21.34
CA SER A 162 14.11 10.77 22.27
C SER A 162 15.07 11.97 22.17
N ARG A 163 15.40 12.46 20.97
CA ARG A 163 16.41 13.49 20.75
C ARG A 163 16.07 14.61 19.77
N TRP A 164 14.90 14.61 19.15
CA TRP A 164 14.43 15.74 18.35
C TRP A 164 13.01 16.13 18.76
N GLY A 165 12.94 16.97 19.80
CA GLY A 165 11.70 17.57 20.27
C GLY A 165 11.13 18.53 19.23
N TRP A 166 10.01 18.16 18.65
CA TRP A 166 9.03 19.13 18.17
C TRP A 166 7.94 19.19 19.23
N ASN A 167 8.03 20.23 20.06
CA ASN A 167 7.05 20.55 21.07
C ASN A 167 5.88 21.25 20.36
N CYS A 168 4.74 20.59 20.25
CA CYS A 168 3.49 21.25 19.89
C CYS A 168 2.55 21.15 21.09
N GLY A 169 2.68 22.14 21.98
CA GLY A 169 1.75 22.45 23.04
C GLY A 169 1.74 23.96 23.25
N GLY A 170 0.58 24.59 23.06
CA GLY A 170 0.34 26.03 23.14
C GLY A 170 -0.62 26.51 22.08
#